data_AF-W7T7K3-F1
#
_entry.id   AF-W7T7K3-F1
#
_cell.length_a   1.000
_cell.length_b   1.000
_cell.length_c   1.000
_cell.angle_alpha   90.00
_cell.angle_beta   90.00
_cell.angle_gamma   90.00
#
_symmetry.space_group_name_H-M   'P 1'
#
loop_
_entity.id
_entity.type
_entity.pdbx_description
1 polymer ?
#
loop_
_entity_poly.entity_id
_entity_poly.type
_entity_poly.pdbx_seq_one_letter_code
_entity_poly.pdbx_strand_id
1 'polypeptide(L)'
;MAASAGNHALALSWHGAQLGIPVSVFMPVVAPLAKVDKCRKFGANVIITGQHIGEAKDFALSNPEYEGVKYINGYDDPEIVAGAGTIGIEVLEQISKVDYVIVPVGGAGLLAGVSLAIKTLRPECKVIGVEPKNCRSFQSALDHGHPVVADVTRSQPRPPCR
;
A
#
# COMPACT_ATOMS: atom_id res chain seq x y z
N MET A 1 6.22 10.95 7.78
CA MET A 1 6.74 9.62 8.18
C MET A 1 5.79 8.52 7.73
N ALA A 2 6.25 7.26 7.64
CA ALA A 2 5.37 6.11 7.39
C ALA A 2 5.98 4.81 7.94
N ALA A 3 5.15 3.83 8.32
CA ALA A 3 5.60 2.45 8.53
C ALA A 3 5.35 1.62 7.27
N SER A 4 6.42 1.20 6.60
CA SER A 4 6.34 0.31 5.44
C SER A 4 7.67 -0.37 5.14
N ALA A 5 7.65 -1.68 4.89
CA ALA A 5 8.78 -2.44 4.34
C ALA A 5 8.67 -2.62 2.81
N GLY A 6 7.85 -1.80 2.16
CA GLY A 6 7.33 -2.05 0.82
C GLY A 6 7.56 -0.91 -0.18
N ASN A 7 6.76 -0.93 -1.24
CA ASN A 7 6.81 0.09 -2.29
C ASN A 7 6.41 1.48 -1.78
N HIS A 8 5.56 1.55 -0.76
CA HIS A 8 5.18 2.81 -0.12
C HIS A 8 6.39 3.54 0.49
N ALA A 9 7.24 2.83 1.25
CA ALA A 9 8.46 3.44 1.78
C ALA A 9 9.40 3.94 0.68
N LEU A 10 9.52 3.18 -0.42
CA LEU A 10 10.35 3.59 -1.56
C LEU A 10 9.82 4.84 -2.25
N ALA A 11 8.51 4.88 -2.54
CA ALA A 11 7.86 6.02 -3.17
C ALA A 11 7.97 7.27 -2.30
N LEU A 12 7.69 7.13 -1.00
CA LEU A 12 7.78 8.24 -0.05
C LEU A 12 9.21 8.76 0.07
N SER A 13 10.19 7.87 0.21
CA SER A 13 11.61 8.24 0.30
C SER A 13 12.08 8.96 -0.96
N TRP A 14 11.70 8.45 -2.13
CA TRP A 14 12.07 9.03 -3.42
C TRP A 14 11.50 10.44 -3.60
N HIS A 15 10.19 10.61 -3.38
CA HIS A 15 9.55 11.91 -3.54
C HIS A 15 9.96 12.91 -2.46
N GLY A 16 10.19 12.45 -1.22
CA GLY A 16 10.75 13.29 -0.16
C GLY A 16 12.11 13.87 -0.57
N ALA A 17 12.99 13.05 -1.13
CA ALA A 17 14.28 13.49 -1.66
C ALA A 17 14.13 14.55 -2.76
N GLN A 18 13.25 14.30 -3.73
CA GLN A 18 13.00 15.23 -4.84
C GLN A 18 12.44 16.58 -4.37
N LEU A 19 11.63 16.58 -3.32
CA LEU A 19 10.99 17.78 -2.77
C LEU A 19 11.82 18.47 -1.67
N GLY A 20 12.96 17.91 -1.28
CA GLY A 20 13.75 18.40 -0.15
C GLY A 20 13.05 18.25 1.20
N ILE A 21 12.09 17.33 1.31
CA ILE A 21 11.31 17.08 2.53
C ILE A 21 11.93 15.89 3.29
N PRO A 22 12.31 16.05 4.57
CA PRO A 22 12.81 14.95 5.38
C PRO A 22 11.77 13.82 5.52
N VAL A 23 12.18 12.59 5.22
CA VAL A 23 11.32 11.40 5.32
C VAL A 23 11.91 10.42 6.30
N SER A 24 11.07 9.98 7.25
CA SER A 24 11.38 8.85 8.14
C SER A 24 10.48 7.66 7.81
N VAL A 25 11.09 6.49 7.63
CA VAL A 25 10.41 5.23 7.34
C VAL A 25 10.75 4.17 8.39
N PHE A 26 9.70 3.58 8.96
CA PHE A 26 9.80 2.56 9.99
C PHE A 26 9.59 1.19 9.36
N MET A 27 10.52 0.27 9.61
CA MET A 27 10.51 -1.07 9.03
C MET A 27 10.76 -2.13 10.11
N PRO A 28 10.09 -3.30 10.05
CA PRO A 28 10.38 -4.40 10.95
C PRO A 28 11.75 -5.02 10.67
N VAL A 29 12.27 -5.77 11.64
CA VAL A 29 13.56 -6.49 11.53
C VAL A 29 13.61 -7.47 10.35
N VAL A 30 12.45 -7.96 9.89
CA VAL A 30 12.32 -8.87 8.75
C VAL A 30 12.26 -8.17 7.38
N ALA A 31 12.43 -6.84 7.34
CA ALA A 31 12.37 -6.08 6.10
C ALA A 31 13.49 -6.49 5.12
N PRO A 32 13.20 -6.65 3.81
CA PRO A 32 14.22 -6.98 2.83
C PRO A 32 15.34 -5.91 2.78
N LEU A 33 16.60 -6.32 2.96
CA LEU A 33 17.76 -5.43 2.97
C LEU A 33 17.84 -4.53 1.73
N ALA A 34 17.54 -5.07 0.55
CA ALA A 34 17.53 -4.30 -0.68
C ALA A 34 16.59 -3.08 -0.64
N LYS A 35 15.46 -3.16 0.09
CA LYS A 35 14.52 -2.05 0.24
C LYS A 35 14.99 -1.05 1.29
N VAL A 36 15.56 -1.53 2.39
CA VAL A 36 16.21 -0.71 3.42
C VAL A 36 17.30 0.16 2.78
N ASP A 37 18.22 -0.46 2.05
CA ASP A 37 19.34 0.22 1.41
C ASP A 37 18.88 1.23 0.37
N LYS A 38 17.84 0.91 -0.40
CA LYS A 38 17.30 1.82 -1.40
C LYS A 38 16.63 3.05 -0.77
N CYS A 39 15.90 2.89 0.34
CA CYS A 39 15.35 4.04 1.08
C CYS A 39 16.47 4.93 1.64
N ARG A 40 17.52 4.34 2.22
CA ARG A 40 18.70 5.09 2.70
C ARG A 40 19.41 5.84 1.58
N LYS A 41 19.55 5.22 0.39
CA LYS A 41 20.12 5.86 -0.81
C LYS A 41 19.30 7.05 -1.28
N PHE A 42 18.00 7.06 -1.04
CA PHE A 42 17.13 8.21 -1.28
C PHE A 42 17.18 9.26 -0.13
N GLY A 43 18.04 9.08 0.87
CA GLY A 43 18.19 10.03 1.98
C GLY A 43 17.10 9.94 3.06
N ALA A 44 16.27 8.88 3.03
CA ALA A 44 15.31 8.67 4.11
C ALA A 44 16.02 8.19 5.39
N ASN A 45 15.56 8.70 6.52
CA ASN A 45 15.88 8.17 7.84
C ASN A 45 15.15 6.82 8.01
N VAL A 46 15.90 5.71 8.07
CA VAL A 46 15.32 4.36 8.18
C VAL A 46 15.49 3.82 9.59
N ILE A 47 14.37 3.63 10.28
CA ILE A 47 14.31 3.10 11.63
C ILE A 47 13.89 1.63 11.56
N ILE A 48 14.76 0.72 12.02
CA ILE A 48 14.46 -0.71 12.10
C ILE A 48 13.95 -1.03 13.50
N THR A 49 12.68 -1.43 13.63
CA THR A 49 12.03 -1.71 14.92
C THR A 49 10.81 -2.62 14.74
N GLY A 50 10.51 -3.43 15.75
CA GLY A 50 9.38 -4.36 15.74
C GLY A 50 9.61 -5.64 14.91
N GLN A 51 8.85 -6.68 15.25
CA GLN A 51 8.88 -7.99 14.59
C GLN A 51 8.07 -8.00 13.29
N HIS A 52 7.01 -7.19 13.24
CA HIS A 52 6.15 -7.04 12.06
C HIS A 52 5.73 -5.59 11.87
N ILE A 53 5.06 -5.31 10.75
CA ILE A 53 4.75 -3.92 10.36
C ILE A 53 3.83 -3.19 11.34
N GLY A 54 2.93 -3.92 12.01
CA GLY A 54 2.08 -3.38 13.09
C GLY A 54 2.90 -2.75 14.22
N GLU A 55 3.78 -3.53 14.87
CA GLU A 55 4.69 -3.02 15.90
C GLU A 55 5.55 -1.84 15.43
N ALA A 56 6.06 -1.89 14.18
CA ALA A 56 6.84 -0.78 13.62
C ALA A 56 6.00 0.50 13.49
N LYS A 57 4.73 0.37 13.11
CA LYS A 57 3.76 1.47 13.06
C LYS A 57 3.45 2.00 14.46
N ASP A 58 3.19 1.12 15.41
CA ASP A 58 2.83 1.51 16.77
C ASP A 58 3.99 2.29 17.42
N PHE A 59 5.23 1.81 17.25
CA PHE A 59 6.42 2.54 17.68
C PHE A 59 6.53 3.92 17.01
N ALA A 60 6.28 4.01 15.70
CA ALA A 60 6.35 5.28 14.97
C ALA A 60 5.35 6.31 15.51
N LEU A 61 4.12 5.85 15.83
CA LEU A 61 3.04 6.72 16.29
C LEU A 61 3.15 7.07 17.77
N SER A 62 3.79 6.23 18.60
CA SER A 62 3.94 6.45 20.03
C SER A 62 5.25 7.15 20.42
N ASN A 63 6.19 7.32 19.49
CA ASN A 63 7.51 7.90 19.80
C ASN A 63 7.44 9.45 19.83
N PRO A 64 7.73 10.10 20.97
CA PRO A 64 7.70 11.55 21.10
C PRO A 64 8.63 12.31 20.14
N GLU A 65 9.73 11.69 19.68
CA GLU A 65 10.63 12.28 18.69
C GLU A 65 9.92 12.63 17.37
N TYR A 66 8.83 11.91 17.06
CA TYR A 66 8.06 12.08 15.84
C TYR A 66 6.69 12.72 16.10
N GLU A 67 6.49 13.28 17.28
CA GLU A 67 5.29 14.06 17.59
C GLU A 67 5.17 15.26 16.62
N GLY A 68 3.97 15.46 16.07
CA GLY A 68 3.71 16.50 15.07
C GLY A 68 4.19 16.18 13.65
N VAL A 69 4.90 15.08 13.41
CA VAL A 69 5.28 14.65 12.06
C VAL A 69 4.07 14.01 11.36
N LYS A 70 3.67 14.50 10.17
CA LYS A 70 2.55 13.91 9.40
C LYS A 70 2.83 12.44 9.09
N TYR A 71 1.98 11.54 9.59
CA TYR A 71 1.98 10.14 9.21
C TYR A 71 1.26 9.99 7.87
N ILE A 72 1.92 9.41 6.87
CA ILE A 72 1.39 9.21 5.53
C ILE A 72 1.01 7.74 5.39
N ASN A 73 -0.29 7.46 5.47
CA ASN A 73 -0.81 6.11 5.26
C ASN A 73 -0.59 5.68 3.79
N GLY A 74 -0.32 4.40 3.54
CA GLY A 74 -0.07 3.91 2.19
C GLY A 74 -1.31 3.55 1.38
N TYR A 75 -2.50 3.63 1.99
CA TYR A 75 -3.76 3.25 1.34
C TYR A 75 -5.00 3.92 1.94
N ASP A 76 -5.01 4.16 3.26
CA ASP A 76 -6.15 4.73 3.99
C ASP A 76 -5.91 6.23 4.24
N ASP A 77 -5.85 6.98 3.14
CA ASP A 77 -5.73 8.45 3.10
C ASP A 77 -6.36 8.96 1.78
N PRO A 78 -7.22 9.99 1.81
CA PRO A 78 -7.88 10.50 0.60
C PRO A 78 -6.91 10.97 -0.50
N GLU A 79 -5.78 11.59 -0.14
CA GLU A 79 -4.80 12.08 -1.12
C GLU A 79 -4.10 10.89 -1.81
N ILE A 80 -3.85 9.82 -1.06
CA ILE A 80 -3.25 8.58 -1.59
C ILE A 80 -4.23 7.83 -2.49
N VAL A 81 -5.50 7.75 -2.10
CA VAL A 81 -6.58 7.16 -2.92
C VAL A 81 -6.75 7.96 -4.22
N ALA A 82 -6.77 9.30 -4.13
CA ALA A 82 -6.86 10.16 -5.31
C ALA A 82 -5.68 9.97 -6.26
N GLY A 83 -4.45 9.93 -5.72
CA GLY A 83 -3.25 9.65 -6.49
C GLY A 83 -3.30 8.28 -7.17
N ALA A 84 -3.79 7.24 -6.50
CA ALA A 84 -3.97 5.93 -7.11
C ALA A 84 -5.05 5.92 -8.21
N GLY A 85 -6.04 6.81 -8.13
CA GLY A 85 -7.10 6.96 -9.12
C GLY A 85 -6.64 7.49 -10.47
N THR A 86 -5.48 8.17 -10.54
CA THR A 86 -4.94 8.64 -11.83
C THR A 86 -4.68 7.47 -12.78
N ILE A 87 -4.31 6.30 -12.26
CA ILE A 87 -4.17 5.06 -13.04
C ILE A 87 -5.48 4.70 -13.76
N GLY A 88 -6.62 4.87 -13.08
CA GLY A 88 -7.94 4.62 -13.67
C GLY A 88 -8.25 5.59 -14.83
N ILE A 89 -7.83 6.85 -14.71
CA ILE A 89 -7.98 7.86 -15.78
C ILE A 89 -7.12 7.45 -16.98
N GLU A 90 -5.84 7.15 -16.76
CA GLU A 90 -4.90 6.73 -17.80
C GLU A 90 -5.40 5.49 -18.57
N VAL A 91 -5.96 4.50 -17.86
CA VAL A 91 -6.56 3.30 -18.48
C VAL A 91 -7.69 3.65 -19.45
N LEU A 92 -8.57 4.59 -19.09
CA LEU A 92 -9.71 4.98 -19.95
C LEU A 92 -9.30 5.84 -21.14
N GLU A 93 -8.23 6.63 -20.98
CA GLU A 93 -7.64 7.43 -22.07
C GLU A 93 -6.93 6.55 -23.09
N GLN A 94 -6.19 5.54 -22.62
CA GLN A 94 -5.42 4.63 -23.47
C GLN A 94 -6.29 3.56 -24.14
N ILE A 95 -7.44 3.22 -23.55
CA ILE A 95 -8.33 2.17 -24.05
C ILE A 95 -9.76 2.72 -24.17
N SER A 96 -10.19 2.90 -25.42
CA SER A 96 -11.48 3.52 -25.76
C SER A 96 -12.70 2.70 -25.33
N LYS A 97 -12.58 1.36 -25.25
CA LYS A 97 -13.63 0.44 -24.79
C LYS A 97 -13.05 -0.53 -23.77
N VAL A 98 -13.35 -0.29 -22.49
CA VAL A 98 -12.93 -1.15 -21.38
C VAL A 98 -14.17 -1.68 -20.70
N ASP A 99 -14.33 -3.00 -20.75
CA ASP A 99 -15.44 -3.69 -20.07
C ASP A 99 -15.07 -4.10 -18.65
N TYR A 100 -13.79 -4.42 -18.40
CA TYR A 100 -13.28 -4.94 -17.13
C TYR A 100 -11.93 -4.35 -16.78
N VAL A 101 -11.76 -3.96 -15.51
CA VAL A 101 -10.47 -3.57 -14.91
C VAL A 101 -10.21 -4.47 -13.71
N ILE A 102 -9.11 -5.22 -13.74
CA ILE A 102 -8.70 -6.12 -12.67
C ILE A 102 -7.65 -5.42 -11.83
N VAL A 103 -7.90 -5.27 -10.53
CA VAL A 103 -7.04 -4.50 -9.61
C VAL A 103 -6.58 -5.38 -8.45
N PRO A 104 -5.26 -5.49 -8.19
CA PRO A 104 -4.78 -6.21 -7.01
C PRO A 104 -5.16 -5.48 -5.73
N VAL A 105 -5.50 -6.23 -4.70
CA VAL A 105 -5.99 -5.69 -3.43
C VAL A 105 -5.06 -6.10 -2.29
N GLY A 106 -4.59 -5.10 -1.55
CA GLY A 106 -4.00 -5.22 -0.23
C GLY A 106 -4.84 -4.44 0.77
N GLY A 107 -4.39 -3.26 1.19
CA GLY A 107 -5.20 -2.30 1.96
C GLY A 107 -6.29 -1.57 1.16
N ALA A 108 -6.66 -2.08 -0.02
CA ALA A 108 -7.69 -1.56 -0.93
C ALA A 108 -7.53 -0.11 -1.46
N GLY A 109 -6.50 0.67 -1.10
CA GLY A 109 -6.33 2.05 -1.59
C GLY A 109 -6.24 2.18 -3.12
N LEU A 110 -5.51 1.29 -3.79
CA LEU A 110 -5.46 1.24 -5.25
C LEU A 110 -6.82 0.90 -5.86
N LEU A 111 -7.51 -0.12 -5.31
CA LEU A 111 -8.85 -0.50 -5.74
C LEU A 111 -9.82 0.67 -5.57
N ALA A 112 -9.79 1.37 -4.44
CA ALA A 112 -10.65 2.51 -4.16
C ALA A 112 -10.43 3.63 -5.17
N GLY A 113 -9.17 4.03 -5.40
CA GLY A 113 -8.82 5.11 -6.32
C GLY A 113 -9.22 4.79 -7.76
N VAL A 114 -8.81 3.61 -8.25
CA VAL A 114 -9.16 3.16 -9.61
C VAL A 114 -10.68 3.01 -9.75
N SER A 115 -11.37 2.44 -8.75
CA SER A 115 -12.83 2.31 -8.81
C SER A 115 -13.52 3.66 -8.88
N LEU A 116 -13.06 4.65 -8.10
CA LEU A 116 -13.63 6.00 -8.13
C LEU A 116 -13.49 6.63 -9.53
N ALA A 117 -12.29 6.60 -10.10
CA ALA A 117 -12.06 7.14 -11.45
C ALA A 117 -12.90 6.41 -12.51
N ILE A 118 -12.83 5.07 -12.54
CA ILE A 118 -13.53 4.25 -13.53
C ILE A 118 -15.04 4.41 -13.41
N LYS A 119 -15.61 4.34 -12.20
CA LYS A 119 -17.06 4.43 -12.01
C LYS A 119 -17.63 5.82 -12.27
N THR A 120 -16.81 6.86 -12.12
CA THR A 120 -17.22 8.23 -12.46
C THR A 120 -17.25 8.45 -13.97
N LEU A 121 -16.25 7.95 -14.70
CA LEU A 121 -16.06 8.23 -16.12
C LEU A 121 -16.68 7.18 -17.06
N ARG A 122 -16.81 5.93 -16.59
CA ARG A 122 -17.30 4.77 -17.34
C ARG A 122 -18.05 3.79 -16.41
N PRO A 123 -19.24 4.16 -15.91
CA PRO A 123 -19.96 3.42 -14.87
C PRO A 123 -20.28 1.96 -15.23
N GLU A 124 -20.43 1.66 -16.52
CA GLU A 124 -20.68 0.33 -17.06
C GLU A 124 -19.46 -0.61 -16.99
N CYS A 125 -18.24 -0.06 -16.94
CA CYS A 125 -17.02 -0.83 -16.79
C CYS A 125 -16.98 -1.50 -15.40
N LYS A 126 -16.70 -2.80 -15.36
CA LYS A 126 -16.63 -3.57 -14.10
C LYS A 126 -15.22 -3.50 -13.52
N VAL A 127 -15.12 -3.12 -12.26
CA VAL A 127 -13.85 -3.15 -11.52
C VAL A 127 -13.86 -4.36 -10.59
N ILE A 128 -12.84 -5.22 -10.74
CA ILE A 128 -12.74 -6.49 -10.02
C ILE A 128 -11.48 -6.46 -9.16
N GLY A 129 -11.67 -6.46 -7.84
CA GLY A 129 -10.57 -6.61 -6.88
C GLY A 129 -10.10 -8.07 -6.81
N VAL A 130 -8.79 -8.29 -6.74
CA VAL A 130 -8.19 -9.61 -6.62
C VAL A 130 -7.24 -9.69 -5.42
N GLU A 131 -7.46 -10.68 -4.56
CA GLU A 131 -6.64 -10.97 -3.39
C GLU A 131 -6.07 -12.40 -3.43
N PRO A 132 -4.92 -12.66 -2.78
CA PRO A 132 -4.47 -14.02 -2.52
C PRO A 132 -5.50 -14.81 -1.70
N LYS A 133 -5.74 -16.08 -2.07
CA LYS A 133 -6.65 -16.96 -1.31
C LYS A 133 -6.27 -17.08 0.18
N ASN A 134 -4.98 -16.98 0.47
CA ASN A 134 -4.42 -17.18 1.79
C ASN A 134 -4.29 -15.90 2.64
N CYS A 135 -4.68 -14.75 2.08
CA CYS A 135 -4.68 -13.46 2.77
C CYS A 135 -5.77 -12.56 2.14
N ARG A 136 -7.03 -12.87 2.47
CA ARG A 136 -8.24 -12.28 1.85
C ARG A 136 -8.90 -11.22 2.74
N SER A 137 -8.13 -10.18 3.07
CA SER A 137 -8.54 -9.15 4.02
C SER A 137 -9.76 -8.36 3.58
N PHE A 138 -9.81 -7.98 2.32
CA PHE A 138 -10.90 -7.19 1.76
C PHE A 138 -12.16 -8.03 1.62
N GLN A 139 -12.06 -9.27 1.14
CA GLN A 139 -13.22 -10.17 1.11
C GLN A 139 -13.79 -10.41 2.52
N SER A 140 -12.92 -10.63 3.51
CA SER A 140 -13.35 -10.84 4.90
C SER A 140 -14.09 -9.61 5.44
N ALA A 141 -13.62 -8.40 5.12
CA ALA A 141 -14.28 -7.17 5.51
C ALA A 141 -15.65 -7.00 4.82
N LEU A 142 -15.77 -7.37 3.54
CA LEU A 142 -17.06 -7.34 2.82
C LEU A 142 -18.07 -8.31 3.43
N ASP A 143 -17.64 -9.53 3.76
CA ASP A 143 -18.51 -10.56 4.33
C ASP A 143 -19.07 -10.15 5.71
N HIS A 144 -18.31 -9.35 6.48
CA HIS A 144 -18.72 -8.85 7.80
C HIS A 144 -19.34 -7.45 7.77
N GLY A 145 -19.26 -6.73 6.65
CA GLY A 145 -19.73 -5.34 6.53
C GLY A 145 -18.85 -4.30 7.24
N HIS A 146 -17.70 -4.69 7.77
CA HIS A 146 -16.71 -3.78 8.39
C HIS A 146 -15.29 -4.40 8.36
N PRO A 147 -14.22 -3.60 8.50
CA PRO A 147 -12.87 -4.14 8.62
C PRO A 147 -12.75 -5.15 9.76
N VAL A 148 -12.13 -6.28 9.47
CA VAL A 148 -11.83 -7.36 10.43
C VAL A 148 -10.39 -7.81 10.28
N VAL A 149 -9.82 -8.38 11.33
CA VAL A 149 -8.53 -9.06 11.24
C VAL A 149 -8.72 -10.32 10.41
N ALA A 150 -8.00 -10.42 9.30
CA ALA A 150 -8.11 -11.56 8.40
C ALA A 150 -7.10 -12.65 8.76
N ASP A 151 -7.55 -13.89 8.69
CA ASP A 151 -6.67 -15.04 8.88
C ASP A 151 -5.65 -15.13 7.73
N VAL A 152 -4.38 -15.24 8.11
CA VAL A 152 -3.29 -15.47 7.17
C VAL A 152 -2.89 -16.93 7.24
N THR A 153 -3.15 -17.67 6.16
CA THR A 153 -2.71 -19.06 6.04
C THR A 153 -1.37 -19.12 5.30
N ARG A 154 -0.38 -19.83 5.84
CA ARG A 154 0.88 -20.05 5.12
C ARG A 154 0.60 -20.98 3.94
N SER A 155 1.04 -20.60 2.73
CA SER A 155 0.98 -21.52 1.60
C SER A 155 1.86 -22.73 1.90
N GLN A 156 1.39 -23.94 1.54
CA GLN A 156 2.25 -25.12 1.50
C GLN A 156 3.47 -24.83 0.60
N PRO A 157 4.66 -25.40 0.88
CA PRO A 157 5.82 -25.22 0.04
C PRO A 157 5.48 -25.55 -1.41
N ARG A 158 5.84 -24.65 -2.34
CA ARG A 158 5.67 -24.91 -3.76
C ARG A 158 6.38 -26.24 -4.08
N PRO A 159 5.73 -27.20 -4.78
CA PRO A 159 6.44 -28.35 -5.28
C PRO A 159 7.60 -27.86 -6.16
N PRO A 160 8.75 -28.55 -6.17
CA PRO A 160 9.90 -28.15 -6.98
C PRO A 160 9.45 -27.96 -8.44
N CYS A 161 9.87 -26.86 -9.04
CA CYS A 161 9.65 -26.63 -10.47
C CYS A 161 10.24 -27.82 -11.23
N ARG A 162 9.41 -28.48 -12.07
CA ARG A 162 9.87 -29.48 -13.03
C ARG A 162 10.55 -28.81 -14.22
#